data_AF-A0A150J3Q5-F1
#
_entry.id   AF-A0A150J3Q5-F1
#
_cell.length_a   1.000
_cell.length_b   1.000
_cell.length_c   1.000
_cell.angle_alpha   90.00
_cell.angle_beta   90.00
_cell.angle_gamma   90.00
#
_symmetry.space_group_name_H-M   'P 1'
#
loop_
_entity.id
_entity.type
_entity.pdbx_description
1 polymer ?
#
loop_
_entity_poly.entity_id
_entity_poly.type
_entity_poly.pdbx_seq_one_letter_code
_entity_poly.pdbx_strand_id
1 'polypeptide(L)' 'MFRVMRVKGPLRDHNMKMKICPKCNKYTLKDLCPLCNSPAVNPHPPKFSPEDKYGKYRRLIKKESGVL' A
#
# COMPACT_ATOMS: atom_id res chain seq x y z
N MET A 1 13.06 -42.45 -15.10
CA MET A 1 13.10 -40.96 -15.18
C MET A 1 12.08 -40.38 -14.19
N PHE A 2 12.45 -40.17 -12.93
CA PHE A 2 11.56 -39.48 -11.96
C PHE A 2 11.93 -38.00 -11.93
N ARG A 3 11.12 -37.19 -12.62
CA ARG A 3 11.21 -35.72 -12.58
C ARG A 3 10.79 -35.27 -11.18
N VAL A 4 11.75 -35.07 -10.28
CA VAL A 4 11.50 -34.37 -9.01
C VAL A 4 10.94 -33.00 -9.32
N MET A 5 9.63 -32.85 -9.14
CA MET A 5 8.96 -31.56 -9.15
C MET A 5 9.59 -30.71 -8.04
N ARG A 6 10.37 -29.69 -8.42
CA ARG A 6 10.79 -28.65 -7.48
C ARG A 6 9.53 -27.89 -7.05
N VAL A 7 8.86 -28.36 -6.01
CA VAL A 7 7.89 -27.55 -5.27
C VAL A 7 8.65 -26.35 -4.73
N LYS A 8 8.43 -25.18 -5.34
CA LYS A 8 8.86 -23.91 -4.72
C LYS A 8 8.16 -23.88 -3.36
N GLY A 9 8.92 -24.06 -2.28
CA GLY A 9 8.41 -23.91 -0.91
C GLY A 9 7.77 -22.53 -0.73
N PRO A 10 7.01 -22.31 0.36
CA PRO A 10 6.36 -21.02 0.59
C PRO A 10 7.42 -19.93 0.55
N LEU A 11 7.25 -18.99 -0.38
CA LEU A 11 8.10 -17.79 -0.46
C LEU A 11 8.06 -17.16 0.93
N ARG A 12 9.21 -17.10 1.61
CA ARG A 12 9.33 -16.41 2.90
C ARG A 12 9.19 -14.93 2.57
N ASP A 13 7.97 -14.42 2.65
CA ASP A 13 7.66 -13.02 2.41
C ASP A 13 8.24 -12.21 3.58
N HIS A 14 9.54 -11.91 3.55
CA HIS A 14 10.25 -11.09 4.54
C HIS A 14 9.77 -9.61 4.56
N ASN A 15 8.68 -9.29 3.85
CA ASN A 15 8.16 -7.95 3.65
C ASN A 15 6.95 -7.68 4.54
N MET A 16 7.14 -7.76 5.85
CA MET A 16 6.12 -7.53 6.87
C MET A 16 6.04 -6.03 7.22
N LYS A 17 5.45 -5.24 6.33
CA LYS A 17 5.27 -3.79 6.51
C LYS A 17 3.97 -3.49 7.25
N MET A 18 4.01 -2.55 8.19
CA MET A 18 2.80 -2.05 8.84
C MET A 18 1.88 -1.36 7.84
N LYS A 19 0.60 -1.68 7.92
CA LYS A 19 -0.47 -1.09 7.11
C LYS A 19 -1.55 -0.54 8.03
N ILE A 20 -2.32 0.43 7.54
CA ILE A 20 -3.47 0.99 8.23
C ILE A 20 -4.73 0.79 7.38
N CYS A 21 -5.83 0.49 8.04
CA CYS A 21 -7.13 0.44 7.39
C CYS A 21 -7.72 1.87 7.25
N PRO A 22 -8.09 2.32 6.04
CA PRO A 22 -8.65 3.66 5.84
C PRO A 22 -10.08 3.82 6.37
N LYS A 23 -10.80 2.71 6.65
CA LYS A 23 -12.19 2.75 7.16
C LYS A 23 -12.27 2.78 8.69
N CYS A 24 -11.43 1.98 9.37
CA CYS A 24 -11.50 1.80 10.82
C CYS A 24 -10.26 2.33 11.56
N ASN A 25 -9.27 2.87 10.85
CA ASN A 25 -8.02 3.40 11.40
C ASN A 25 -7.21 2.42 12.27
N LYS A 26 -7.45 1.11 12.13
CA LYS A 26 -6.67 0.08 12.83
C LYS A 26 -5.44 -0.33 12.02
N TYR A 27 -4.33 -0.48 12.73
CA TYR A 27 -3.10 -1.00 12.16
C TYR A 27 -3.17 -2.53 12.00
N THR A 28 -2.57 -3.04 10.93
CA THR A 28 -2.48 -4.47 10.62
C THR A 28 -1.20 -4.76 9.84
N LEU A 29 -0.70 -5.99 9.97
CA LEU A 29 0.39 -6.51 9.14
C LEU A 29 -0.14 -7.33 7.95
N LYS A 30 -1.45 -7.60 7.92
CA LYS A 30 -2.12 -8.31 6.85
C LYS A 30 -2.53 -7.35 5.74
N ASP A 31 -2.73 -7.89 4.54
CA ASP A 31 -3.23 -7.11 3.39
C ASP A 31 -4.67 -6.64 3.58
N LEU A 32 -5.47 -7.39 4.35
CA LEU A 32 -6.86 -7.10 4.64
C LEU A 32 -7.05 -6.78 6.13
N CYS A 33 -7.94 -5.82 6.40
CA CYS A 33 -8.34 -5.50 7.77
C CYS A 33 -9.21 -6.63 8.36
N PRO A 34 -8.91 -7.15 9.57
CA PRO A 34 -9.67 -8.27 10.15
C PRO A 34 -11.11 -7.91 10.58
N LEU A 35 -11.49 -6.63 10.64
CA LEU A 35 -12.81 -6.21 11.11
C LEU A 35 -13.76 -5.82 9.99
N CYS A 36 -13.24 -5.17 8.95
CA CYS A 36 -14.05 -4.61 7.88
C CYS A 36 -13.68 -5.15 6.49
N ASN A 37 -12.70 -6.07 6.42
CA ASN A 37 -12.20 -6.69 5.18
C ASN A 37 -11.77 -5.70 4.08
N SER A 38 -11.55 -4.42 4.40
CA SER A 38 -11.04 -3.46 3.42
C SER A 38 -9.52 -3.63 3.24
N PRO A 39 -8.98 -3.28 2.06
CA PRO A 39 -7.55 -3.31 1.81
C PRO A 39 -6.81 -2.34 2.74
N ALA A 40 -5.75 -2.83 3.37
CA ALA A 40 -4.90 -2.02 4.22
C ALA A 40 -3.84 -1.29 3.37
N VAL A 41 -3.64 0.00 3.66
CA VAL A 41 -2.75 0.89 2.90
C VAL A 41 -1.49 1.20 3.71
N ASN A 42 -0.44 1.65 3.04
CA ASN A 42 0.78 2.11 3.73
C ASN A 42 0.45 3.38 4.56
N PRO A 43 0.71 3.41 5.87
CA PRO A 43 0.47 4.59 6.70
C PRO A 43 1.46 5.72 6.42
N HIS A 44 2.63 5.41 5.86
CA HIS A 44 3.64 6.43 5.63
C HIS A 44 3.23 7.37 4.48
N PRO A 45 3.40 8.69 4.66
CA PRO A 45 3.14 9.65 3.61
C PRO A 45 4.10 9.47 2.42
N PRO A 46 3.75 10.01 1.24
CA PRO A 46 4.66 10.03 0.11
C PRO A 46 5.93 10.81 0.46
N LYS A 47 7.07 10.39 -0.11
CA LYS A 47 8.35 11.06 0.09
C LYS A 47 8.31 12.48 -0.50
N PHE A 48 8.85 13.45 0.23
CA PHE A 48 9.02 14.81 -0.25
C PHE A 48 10.23 14.92 -1.19
N SER A 49 10.12 15.71 -2.25
CA SER A 49 11.21 16.07 -3.16
C SER A 49 11.08 17.55 -3.54
N PRO A 50 12.16 18.36 -3.45
CA PRO A 50 12.13 19.78 -3.84
C PRO A 50 11.76 20.01 -5.32
N GLU A 51 12.16 19.10 -6.21
CA GLU A 51 11.89 19.23 -7.64
C GLU A 51 10.40 19.05 -8.00
N ASP A 52 9.66 18.28 -7.21
CA ASP A 52 8.22 18.00 -7.34
C ASP A 52 7.69 17.93 -8.80
N LYS A 53 8.20 16.97 -9.58
CA LYS A 53 7.90 16.82 -11.03
C LYS A 53 6.41 16.84 -11.37
N TYR A 54 5.55 16.32 -10.48
CA TYR A 54 4.10 16.24 -10.69
C TYR A 54 3.31 17.30 -9.89
N GLY A 55 3.98 18.31 -9.33
CA GLY A 55 3.38 19.34 -8.48
C GLY A 55 2.31 20.19 -9.17
N LYS A 56 2.49 20.46 -10.48
CA LYS A 56 1.49 21.18 -11.29
C LYS A 56 0.18 20.39 -11.36
N TYR A 57 0.25 19.11 -11.75
CA TYR A 57 -0.92 18.25 -11.88
C TYR A 57 -1.62 18.00 -10.54
N ARG A 58 -0.84 17.77 -9.47
CA ARG A 58 -1.40 17.58 -8.12
C ARG A 58 -2.22 18.79 -7.65
N ARG A 59 -1.78 20.02 -8.00
CA ARG A 59 -2.51 21.25 -7.67
C ARG A 59 -3.76 21.44 -8.54
N LEU A 60 -3.69 21.12 -9.82
CA LEU A 60 -4.85 21.19 -10.73
C LEU A 60 -5.97 20.26 -10.27
N ILE A 61 -5.66 18.99 -10.01
CA ILE A 61 -6.65 17.99 -9.56
C ILE A 61 -7.32 18.43 -8.25
N LYS A 62 -6.56 19.01 -7.30
CA LYS A 62 -7.14 19.50 -6.04
C LYS A 62 -8.12 20.66 -6.23
N LYS A 63 -7.87 21.53 -7.21
CA LYS A 63 -8.79 22.62 -7.59
C LYS A 63 -10.05 22.07 -8.26
N GLU A 64 -9.89 21.11 -9.17
CA GLU A 64 -11.01 20.45 -9.84
C GLU A 64 -11.90 19.68 -8.86
N SER A 65 -11.30 19.01 -7.86
CA SER A 65 -12.04 18.28 -6.85
C SER A 65 -12.68 19.18 -5.78
N GLY A 66 -12.52 20.52 -5.86
CA GLY A 66 -13.07 21.47 -4.90
C GLY A 66 -12.53 21.35 -3.47
N VAL A 67 -11.34 20.76 -3.30
CA VAL A 67 -10.68 20.57 -1.99
C VAL A 67 -9.75 21.76 -1.67
N LEU A 68 -9.48 22.61 -2.67
CA LEU A 68 -8.82 23.92 -2.58
C LEU A 68 -9.83 25.01 -2.94
#